data_AF-A0A5B7BG17-F1
#
_entry.id   AF-A0A5B7BG17-F1
#
_cell.length_a   1.000
_cell.length_b   1.000
_cell.length_c   1.000
_cell.angle_alpha   90.00
_cell.angle_beta   90.00
_cell.angle_gamma   90.00
#
_symmetry.space_group_name_H-M   'P 1'
#
loop_
_entity.id
_entity.type
_entity.pdbx_description
1 polymer ?
#
loop_
_entity_poly.entity_id
_entity_poly.type
_entity_poly.pdbx_seq_one_letter_code
_entity_poly.pdbx_strand_id
1 'polypeptide(L)'
;GREDSIIWKLENNRIFLVRSFFREVSKGGHSDIPWKSIWKTKAPLKVAFFAWLIAWDAVATADNLNKRGYSLVNRCCVCKKEGESTSHLFLHCEVARELWSLSFVLLDICWVLLASAKSLLNGWH
;
A
#
# COMPACT_ATOMS: atom_id res chain seq x y z
N GLY A 1 -17.30 43.11 18.73
CA GLY A 1 -16.92 41.70 18.90
C GLY A 1 -15.42 41.59 18.74
N ARG A 2 -14.76 40.61 19.39
CA ARG A 2 -13.34 40.33 19.10
C ARG A 2 -13.26 39.53 17.80
N GLU A 3 -12.26 39.83 16.99
CA GLU A 3 -11.92 39.04 15.81
C GLU A 3 -11.15 37.78 16.25
N ASP A 4 -11.59 36.62 15.74
CA ASP A 4 -10.88 35.37 15.94
C ASP A 4 -9.61 35.33 15.07
N SER A 5 -8.53 34.78 15.63
CA SER A 5 -7.25 34.62 14.95
C SER A 5 -6.73 33.19 15.06
N ILE A 6 -6.16 32.68 13.95
CA ILE A 6 -5.55 31.35 13.90
C ILE A 6 -4.15 31.44 14.51
N ILE A 7 -3.90 30.63 15.55
CA ILE A 7 -2.64 30.63 16.31
C ILE A 7 -1.92 29.30 16.11
N TRP A 8 -0.63 29.35 15.75
CA TRP A 8 0.19 28.14 15.66
C TRP A 8 0.68 27.68 17.03
N LYS A 9 0.22 26.51 17.49
CA LYS A 9 0.53 26.02 18.85
C LYS A 9 1.89 25.32 18.99
N LEU A 10 2.56 24.99 17.88
CA LEU A 10 3.79 24.21 17.91
C LEU A 10 5.07 25.05 18.08
N GLU A 11 4.95 26.38 18.02
CA GLU A 11 6.07 27.30 18.16
C GLU A 11 5.72 28.40 19.16
N ASN A 12 6.66 28.76 20.02
CA ASN A 12 6.43 29.72 21.11
C ASN A 12 6.09 31.12 20.60
N ASN A 13 6.59 31.48 19.41
CA ASN A 13 6.30 32.75 18.75
C ASN A 13 4.92 32.79 18.06
N ARG A 14 4.13 31.70 18.14
CA ARG A 14 2.79 31.58 17.56
C ARG A 14 2.72 31.72 16.04
N ILE A 15 3.87 31.78 15.37
CA ILE A 15 4.00 31.91 13.92
C ILE A 15 3.98 30.51 13.30
N PHE A 16 3.24 30.36 12.21
CA PHE A 16 3.28 29.15 11.41
C PHE A 16 4.66 28.96 10.78
N LEU A 17 5.29 27.82 11.04
CA LEU A 17 6.53 27.43 10.38
C LEU A 17 6.35 26.07 9.72
N VAL A 18 6.64 26.02 8.43
CA VAL A 18 6.57 24.78 7.62
C VAL A 18 7.34 23.64 8.29
N ARG A 19 8.54 23.92 8.83
CA ARG A 19 9.38 22.93 9.53
C ARG A 19 8.68 22.30 10.75
N SER A 20 7.91 23.08 11.51
CA SER A 20 7.29 22.59 12.75
C SER A 20 6.02 21.82 12.46
N PHE A 21 5.28 22.23 11.43
CA PHE A 21 4.21 21.45 10.84
C PHE A 21 4.70 20.09 10.34
N PHE A 22 5.70 20.07 9.45
CA PHE A 22 6.22 18.82 8.90
C PHE A 22 6.78 17.90 9.99
N ARG A 23 7.51 18.45 10.96
CA ARG A 23 8.00 17.68 12.11
C ARG A 23 6.86 17.01 12.86
N GLU A 24 5.75 17.70 13.11
CA GLU A 24 4.61 17.14 13.83
C GLU A 24 3.84 16.10 13.02
N VAL A 25 3.59 16.37 11.74
CA VAL A 25 2.97 15.42 10.82
C VAL A 25 3.82 14.16 10.65
N SER A 26 5.15 14.30 10.67
CA SER A 26 6.09 13.17 10.50
C SER A 26 6.22 12.31 11.76
N LYS A 27 5.92 12.83 12.96
CA LYS A 27 5.88 12.02 14.20
C LYS A 27 4.77 10.97 14.16
N GLY A 28 3.73 11.18 13.35
CA GLY A 28 2.53 10.35 13.29
C GLY A 28 2.62 9.08 12.44
N GLY A 29 3.75 8.78 11.79
CA GLY A 29 3.83 7.54 11.02
C GLY A 29 5.12 7.30 10.28
N HIS A 30 6.02 6.51 10.88
CA HIS A 30 6.72 5.53 10.08
C HIS A 30 5.72 4.42 9.77
N SER A 31 5.06 4.50 8.61
CA SER A 31 4.38 3.33 8.07
C SER A 31 5.43 2.23 7.88
N ASP A 32 5.18 1.01 8.35
CA ASP A 32 5.96 -0.22 8.07
C ASP A 32 5.91 -0.62 6.58
N ILE A 33 6.04 0.36 5.70
CA ILE A 33 5.89 0.26 4.26
C ILE A 33 7.28 0.49 3.67
N PRO A 34 7.74 -0.39 2.78
CA PRO A 34 9.12 -0.43 2.32
C PRO A 34 9.29 0.58 1.19
N TRP A 35 9.14 1.87 1.51
CA TRP A 35 9.12 2.95 0.52
C TRP A 35 10.37 2.94 -0.37
N LYS A 36 11.53 2.60 0.19
CA LYS A 36 12.78 2.50 -0.57
C LYS A 36 12.67 1.41 -1.65
N SER A 37 12.21 0.22 -1.28
CA SER A 37 12.04 -0.91 -2.19
C SER A 37 10.98 -0.66 -3.25
N ILE A 38 10.03 0.23 -3.01
CA ILE A 38 9.00 0.62 -3.99
C ILE A 38 9.52 1.70 -4.95
N TRP A 39 10.09 2.78 -4.41
CA TRP A 39 10.42 3.98 -5.19
C TRP A 39 11.83 3.98 -5.80
N LYS A 40 12.76 3.15 -5.29
CA LYS A 40 14.13 3.04 -5.84
C LYS A 40 14.27 1.95 -6.91
N THR A 41 13.18 1.30 -7.32
CA THR A 41 13.22 0.30 -8.39
C THR A 41 13.53 0.95 -9.74
N LYS A 42 14.01 0.16 -10.70
CA LYS A 42 14.11 0.58 -12.11
C LYS A 42 12.77 0.48 -12.85
N ALA A 43 11.69 0.11 -12.17
CA ALA A 43 10.40 -0.08 -12.80
C ALA A 43 9.79 1.28 -13.21
N PRO A 44 8.92 1.31 -14.23
CA PRO A 44 8.20 2.54 -14.58
C PRO A 44 7.42 3.09 -13.38
N LEU A 45 7.29 4.43 -13.29
CA LEU A 45 6.63 5.10 -12.16
C LEU A 45 5.21 4.59 -11.89
N LYS A 46 4.46 4.24 -12.94
CA LYS A 46 3.12 3.63 -12.82
C LYS A 46 3.13 2.31 -12.04
N VAL A 47 4.18 1.51 -12.19
CA VAL A 47 4.36 0.23 -11.48
C VAL A 47 4.73 0.48 -10.03
N ALA A 48 5.66 1.41 -9.77
CA ALA A 48 6.02 1.81 -8.40
C ALA A 48 4.81 2.38 -7.63
N PHE A 49 4.02 3.26 -8.27
CA PHE A 49 2.79 3.78 -7.69
C PHE A 49 1.77 2.68 -7.40
N PHE A 50 1.62 1.72 -8.31
CA PHE A 50 0.73 0.59 -8.10
C PHE A 50 1.20 -0.31 -6.94
N ALA A 51 2.50 -0.60 -6.84
CA ALA A 51 3.07 -1.33 -5.71
C ALA A 51 2.88 -0.58 -4.38
N TRP A 52 2.95 0.76 -4.40
CA TRP A 52 2.60 1.59 -3.25
C TRP A 52 1.14 1.41 -2.85
N LEU A 53 0.20 1.41 -3.80
CA LEU A 53 -1.21 1.13 -3.51
C LEU A 53 -1.41 -0.27 -2.90
N ILE A 54 -0.69 -1.28 -3.38
CA ILE A 54 -0.71 -2.64 -2.82
C ILE A 54 -0.21 -2.62 -1.37
N ALA A 55 0.90 -1.92 -1.08
CA ALA A 55 1.47 -1.83 0.26
C ALA A 55 0.51 -1.21 1.29
N TRP A 56 -0.34 -0.29 0.81
CA TRP A 56 -1.36 0.40 1.59
C TRP A 56 -2.72 -0.31 1.62
N ASP A 57 -2.86 -1.49 1.01
CA ASP A 57 -4.15 -2.16 0.80
C ASP A 57 -5.22 -1.20 0.21
N ALA A 58 -4.80 -0.39 -0.76
CA ALA A 58 -5.60 0.70 -1.33
C ALA A 58 -6.07 0.43 -2.77
N VAL A 59 -5.72 -0.73 -3.33
CA VAL A 59 -6.16 -1.17 -4.67
C VAL A 59 -7.68 -1.35 -4.69
N ALA A 60 -8.30 -1.10 -5.85
CA ALA A 60 -9.75 -1.19 -6.06
C ALA A 60 -10.24 -2.65 -6.19
N THR A 61 -9.90 -3.50 -5.22
CA THR A 61 -10.44 -4.85 -5.06
C THR A 61 -11.86 -4.81 -4.50
N ALA A 62 -12.68 -5.83 -4.76
CA ALA A 62 -14.06 -5.88 -4.30
C ALA A 62 -14.19 -5.70 -2.77
N ASP A 63 -13.27 -6.26 -1.98
CA ASP A 63 -13.23 -6.04 -0.53
C ASP A 63 -12.98 -4.56 -0.16
N ASN A 64 -12.04 -3.89 -0.80
CA ASN A 64 -11.69 -2.49 -0.54
C ASN A 64 -12.77 -1.53 -1.02
N LEU A 65 -13.44 -1.85 -2.13
CA LEU A 65 -14.61 -1.11 -2.59
C LEU A 65 -15.79 -1.27 -1.62
N ASN A 66 -16.02 -2.48 -1.09
CA ASN A 66 -17.02 -2.70 -0.05
C ASN A 66 -16.70 -1.92 1.23
N LYS A 67 -15.44 -1.88 1.67
CA LYS A 67 -14.99 -1.03 2.79
C LYS A 67 -15.24 0.47 2.55
N ARG A 68 -15.29 0.91 1.28
CA ARG A 68 -15.57 2.29 0.87
C ARG A 68 -17.06 2.59 0.67
N GLY A 69 -17.94 1.63 0.98
CA GLY A 69 -19.40 1.81 0.92
C GLY A 69 -20.05 1.44 -0.41
N TYR A 70 -19.29 0.87 -1.36
CA TYR A 70 -19.89 0.24 -2.54
C TYR A 70 -20.53 -1.10 -2.14
N SER A 71 -21.59 -1.53 -2.82
CA SER A 71 -22.20 -2.85 -2.60
C SER A 71 -21.88 -3.76 -3.78
N LEU A 72 -20.78 -4.51 -3.65
CA LEU A 72 -20.30 -5.45 -4.66
C LEU A 72 -20.29 -6.87 -4.10
N VAL A 73 -20.65 -7.85 -4.94
CA VAL A 73 -20.42 -9.25 -4.62
C VAL A 73 -18.92 -9.49 -4.54
N ASN A 74 -18.43 -9.85 -3.35
CA ASN A 74 -17.02 -10.08 -3.13
C ASN A 74 -16.61 -11.43 -3.75
N ARG A 75 -16.15 -11.39 -5.00
CA ARG A 75 -15.67 -12.54 -5.75
C ARG A 75 -14.47 -12.14 -6.60
N CYS A 76 -13.37 -12.88 -6.49
CA CYS A 76 -12.15 -12.67 -7.25
C CYS A 76 -12.46 -12.63 -8.75
N CYS A 77 -12.07 -11.54 -9.42
CA CYS A 77 -12.33 -11.35 -10.84
C CYS A 77 -11.54 -12.33 -11.72
N VAL A 78 -10.47 -12.93 -11.21
CA VAL A 78 -9.58 -13.83 -11.94
C VAL A 78 -10.01 -15.30 -11.76
N CYS A 79 -9.85 -15.87 -10.55
CA CYS A 79 -10.14 -17.29 -10.32
C CYS A 79 -11.63 -17.60 -10.20
N LYS A 80 -12.48 -16.59 -9.93
CA LYS A 80 -13.91 -16.75 -9.67
C LYS A 80 -14.23 -17.80 -8.60
N LYS A 81 -13.34 -18.09 -7.64
CA LYS A 81 -13.49 -19.14 -6.60
C LYS A 81 -13.57 -18.60 -5.17
N GLU A 82 -12.78 -17.58 -4.86
CA GLU A 82 -12.67 -16.99 -3.52
C GLU A 82 -13.05 -15.50 -3.54
N GLY A 83 -13.06 -14.85 -2.38
CA GLY A 83 -13.20 -13.40 -2.27
C GLY A 83 -12.02 -12.64 -2.90
N GLU A 84 -12.30 -11.49 -3.50
CA GLU A 84 -11.27 -10.58 -4.00
C GLU A 84 -10.74 -9.68 -2.87
N SER A 85 -9.50 -9.95 -2.47
CA SER A 85 -8.69 -9.05 -1.63
C SER A 85 -7.36 -8.78 -2.30
N THR A 86 -6.63 -7.74 -1.88
CA THR A 86 -5.28 -7.45 -2.42
C THR A 86 -4.37 -8.68 -2.32
N SER A 87 -4.31 -9.33 -1.15
CA SER A 87 -3.46 -10.52 -0.95
C SER A 87 -3.95 -11.71 -1.79
N HIS A 88 -5.26 -11.92 -1.93
CA HIS A 88 -5.74 -12.98 -2.81
C HIS A 88 -5.40 -12.69 -4.27
N LEU A 89 -5.76 -11.52 -4.78
CA LEU A 89 -5.60 -11.17 -6.20
C LEU A 89 -4.14 -11.26 -6.68
N PHE A 90 -3.17 -10.85 -5.84
CA PHE A 90 -1.76 -10.80 -6.23
C PHE A 90 -0.90 -11.97 -5.74
N LEU A 91 -1.34 -12.76 -4.75
CA LEU A 91 -0.55 -13.87 -4.19
C LEU A 91 -1.31 -15.20 -4.17
N HIS A 92 -2.47 -15.23 -3.51
CA HIS A 92 -3.14 -16.49 -3.16
C HIS A 92 -4.11 -17.00 -4.22
N CYS A 93 -4.44 -16.19 -5.22
CA CYS A 93 -5.18 -16.59 -6.39
C CYS A 93 -4.38 -17.66 -7.14
N GLU A 94 -5.03 -18.76 -7.50
CA GLU A 94 -4.37 -19.89 -8.20
C GLU A 94 -3.65 -19.43 -9.47
N VAL A 95 -4.28 -18.54 -10.24
CA VAL A 95 -3.69 -17.99 -11.47
C VAL A 95 -2.49 -17.09 -11.15
N ALA A 96 -2.58 -16.25 -10.11
CA ALA A 96 -1.46 -15.41 -9.68
C ALA A 96 -0.28 -16.26 -9.19
N ARG A 97 -0.57 -17.30 -8.42
CA ARG A 97 0.43 -18.25 -7.91
C ARG A 97 1.16 -18.95 -9.06
N GLU A 98 0.45 -19.41 -10.07
CA GLU A 98 1.05 -20.02 -11.27
C GLU A 98 1.96 -19.03 -12.01
N LEU A 99 1.52 -17.79 -12.20
CA LEU A 99 2.35 -16.75 -12.84
C LEU A 99 3.64 -16.47 -12.05
N TRP A 100 3.55 -16.41 -10.72
CA TRP A 100 4.73 -16.28 -9.88
C TRP A 100 5.64 -17.49 -9.98
N SER A 101 5.11 -18.71 -9.89
CA SER A 101 5.89 -19.94 -10.04
C SER A 101 6.64 -19.97 -11.37
N LEU A 102 5.97 -19.64 -12.48
CA LEU A 102 6.61 -19.56 -13.80
C LEU A 102 7.72 -18.50 -13.82
N SER A 103 7.43 -17.31 -13.31
CA SER A 103 8.40 -16.20 -13.30
C SER A 103 9.65 -16.53 -12.48
N PHE A 104 9.49 -17.15 -11.31
CA PHE A 104 10.61 -17.50 -10.44
C PHE A 104 11.41 -18.69 -10.96
N VAL A 105 10.77 -19.69 -11.57
CA VAL A 105 11.48 -20.78 -12.27
C VAL A 105 12.35 -20.22 -13.40
N LEU A 106 11.84 -19.26 -14.17
CA LEU A 106 12.60 -18.61 -15.24
C LEU A 106 13.81 -17.79 -14.74
N LEU A 107 13.77 -17.35 -13.48
CA LEU A 107 14.81 -16.54 -12.85
C LEU A 107 15.73 -17.36 -11.93
N ASP A 108 15.50 -18.68 -11.80
CA ASP A 108 16.19 -19.58 -10.87
C ASP A 108 16.12 -19.11 -9.39
N ILE A 109 14.95 -18.62 -8.98
CA ILE A 109 14.70 -18.10 -7.63
C ILE A 109 13.80 -19.06 -6.85
N CYS A 110 14.26 -19.50 -5.68
CA CYS A 110 13.40 -20.21 -4.72
C CYS A 110 12.46 -19.23 -4.01
N TRP A 111 11.15 -19.46 -4.12
CA TRP A 111 10.12 -18.56 -3.59
C TRP A 111 9.24 -19.24 -2.54
N VAL A 112 8.94 -18.52 -1.44
CA VAL A 112 7.96 -18.93 -0.41
C VAL A 112 6.79 -17.95 -0.42
N LEU A 113 5.57 -18.49 -0.54
CA LEU A 113 4.36 -17.68 -0.54
C LEU A 113 4.13 -17.05 0.83
N LEU A 114 4.23 -15.73 0.91
CA LEU A 114 3.99 -14.97 2.15
C LEU A 114 2.50 -14.75 2.39
N ALA A 115 2.12 -14.59 3.66
CA ALA A 115 0.72 -14.49 4.07
C ALA A 115 -0.02 -13.26 3.50
N SER A 116 0.69 -12.17 3.17
CA SER A 116 0.07 -10.95 2.63
C SER A 116 0.94 -10.22 1.61
N ALA A 117 0.30 -9.43 0.74
CA ALA A 117 0.99 -8.59 -0.23
C ALA A 117 1.88 -7.53 0.44
N LYS A 118 1.50 -7.05 1.62
CA LYS A 118 2.34 -6.16 2.43
C LYS A 118 3.59 -6.87 2.96
N SER A 119 3.42 -8.10 3.48
CA SER A 119 4.54 -8.93 3.94
C SER A 119 5.51 -9.24 2.82
N LEU A 120 5.00 -9.51 1.60
CA LEU A 120 5.82 -9.65 0.40
C LEU A 120 6.73 -8.45 0.18
N LEU A 121 6.14 -7.25 0.12
CA LEU A 121 6.91 -6.03 -0.15
C LEU A 121 7.95 -5.77 0.95
N ASN A 122 7.64 -6.11 2.20
CA ASN A 122 8.56 -5.93 3.32
C ASN A 122 9.70 -6.96 3.35
N GLY A 123 9.49 -8.17 2.84
CA GLY A 123 10.46 -9.27 2.90
C GLY A 123 11.56 -9.24 1.82
N TRP A 124 11.43 -8.40 0.79
CA TRP A 124 12.39 -8.31 -0.32
C TRP A 124 13.58 -7.37 -0.01
N HIS A 125 14.23 -7.61 1.12
CA HIS A 125 15.36 -6.82 1.60
C HIS A 125 16.63 -7.65 1.80
#